data_AF-A0AAD0SQN5-F1
#
_entry.id   AF-A0AAD0SQN5-F1
#
_cell.length_a   1.000
_cell.length_b   1.000
_cell.length_c   1.000
_cell.angle_alpha   90.00
_cell.angle_beta   90.00
_cell.angle_gamma   90.00
#
_symmetry.space_group_name_H-M   'P 1'
#
loop_
_entity.id
_entity.type
_entity.pdbx_description
1 polymer ?
#
loop_
_entity_poly.entity_id
_entity_poly.type
_entity_poly.pdbx_seq_one_letter_code
_entity_poly.pdbx_strand_id
1 'polypeptide(L)'
;MLEKFLQAIHEKRYLSVDFIAKEDNLLRNRKCVPFDYGESRRYKDGKDRFHFLDLNSPDGKHNLSILPEQVKKVEILDESFEPKDYISWTPNWIVERDWGIFS
;
A
#
# COMPACT_ATOMS: atom_id res chain seq x y z
N MET A 1 3.50 -0.22 -12.88
CA MET A 1 2.78 -0.53 -11.62
C MET A 1 3.57 -0.06 -10.42
N LEU A 2 4.79 -0.58 -10.21
CA LEU A 2 5.68 -0.11 -9.15
C LEU A 2 5.94 1.40 -9.22
N GLU A 3 6.23 1.93 -10.42
CA GLU A 3 6.40 3.37 -10.64
C GLU A 3 5.22 4.21 -10.11
N LYS A 4 3.98 3.88 -10.49
CA LYS A 4 2.77 4.57 -9.99
C LYS A 4 2.60 4.45 -8.47
N PHE A 5 2.99 3.32 -7.91
CA PHE A 5 2.94 3.11 -6.47
C PHE A 5 3.95 4.00 -5.73
N LEU A 6 5.20 4.05 -6.20
CA LEU A 6 6.24 4.91 -5.64
C LEU A 6 5.89 6.39 -5.82
N GLN A 7 5.40 6.78 -7.00
CA GLN A 7 4.89 8.13 -7.25
C GLN A 7 3.82 8.52 -6.22
N ALA A 8 2.85 7.64 -5.96
CA ALA A 8 1.81 7.92 -4.98
C ALA A 8 2.30 8.01 -3.53
N ILE A 9 3.40 7.31 -3.17
CA ILE A 9 4.09 7.52 -1.89
C ILE A 9 4.63 8.95 -1.82
N HIS A 10 5.40 9.37 -2.82
CA HIS A 10 6.05 10.69 -2.82
C HIS A 10 5.04 11.83 -2.90
N GLU A 11 3.96 11.67 -3.68
CA GLU A 11 2.92 12.68 -3.85
C GLU A 11 1.80 12.60 -2.80
N LYS A 12 1.86 11.63 -1.87
CA LYS A 12 0.83 11.37 -0.86
C LYS A 12 -0.57 11.21 -1.47
N ARG A 13 -0.67 10.41 -2.53
CA ARG A 13 -1.92 10.13 -3.26
C ARG A 13 -2.52 8.79 -2.86
N TYR A 14 -3.85 8.71 -2.77
CA TYR A 14 -4.51 7.41 -2.66
C TYR A 14 -4.35 6.62 -3.96
N LEU A 15 -4.46 5.30 -3.85
CA LEU A 15 -4.46 4.38 -4.98
C LEU A 15 -5.78 3.63 -5.07
N SER A 16 -6.23 3.35 -6.29
CA SER A 16 -7.15 2.25 -6.60
C SER A 16 -6.33 1.05 -7.07
N VAL A 17 -6.51 -0.09 -6.41
CA VAL A 17 -5.69 -1.29 -6.59
C VAL A 17 -6.59 -2.48 -6.89
N ASP A 18 -6.40 -3.08 -8.06
CA ASP A 18 -6.98 -4.37 -8.40
C ASP A 18 -5.99 -5.48 -8.09
N PHE A 19 -6.39 -6.48 -7.31
CA PHE A 19 -5.56 -7.63 -6.99
C PHE A 19 -6.37 -8.92 -6.83
N ILE A 20 -5.68 -10.06 -6.97
CA ILE A 20 -6.24 -11.39 -6.71
C ILE A 20 -5.99 -11.75 -5.24
N ALA A 21 -7.07 -11.94 -4.49
CA ALA A 21 -7.00 -12.35 -3.09
C ALA A 21 -6.59 -13.82 -2.97
N LYS A 22 -5.71 -14.14 -2.01
CA LYS A 22 -5.20 -15.52 -1.87
C LYS A 22 -6.21 -16.50 -1.31
N GLU A 23 -7.16 -16.01 -0.52
CA GLU A 23 -8.11 -16.86 0.20
C GLU A 23 -9.10 -17.55 -0.73
N ASP A 24 -9.50 -16.89 -1.82
CA ASP A 24 -10.54 -17.36 -2.74
C ASP A 24 -10.20 -17.17 -4.23
N ASN A 25 -9.01 -16.65 -4.56
CA ASN A 25 -8.59 -16.31 -5.93
C ASN A 25 -9.54 -15.35 -6.66
N LEU A 26 -10.30 -14.52 -5.94
CA LEU A 26 -11.17 -13.52 -6.54
C LEU A 26 -10.46 -12.19 -6.76
N LEU A 27 -10.86 -11.49 -7.82
CA LEU A 27 -10.43 -10.13 -8.11
C LEU A 27 -11.14 -9.15 -7.16
N ARG A 28 -10.36 -8.26 -6.55
CA ARG A 28 -10.86 -7.21 -5.67
C ARG A 28 -10.26 -5.88 -6.05
N ASN A 29 -11.10 -4.85 -6.05
CA ASN A 29 -10.69 -3.46 -6.11
C ASN A 29 -10.71 -2.85 -4.71
N ARG A 30 -9.65 -2.13 -4.33
CA ARG A 30 -9.54 -1.42 -3.06
C ARG A 30 -8.98 -0.02 -3.22
N LYS A 31 -9.50 0.89 -2.40
CA LYS A 31 -8.89 2.21 -2.20
C LYS A 31 -7.86 2.09 -1.08
N CYS A 32 -6.63 2.48 -1.35
CA CYS A 32 -5.50 2.22 -0.48
C CYS A 32 -4.67 3.48 -0.22
N VAL A 33 -4.07 3.55 0.96
CA VAL A 33 -2.86 4.37 1.20
C VAL A 33 -1.64 3.51 0.84
N PRO A 34 -0.76 3.93 -0.07
CA PRO A 34 0.50 3.24 -0.32
C PRO A 34 1.48 3.52 0.83
N PHE A 35 1.81 2.50 1.61
CA PHE A 35 2.72 2.64 2.75
C PHE A 35 4.15 2.27 2.41
N ASP A 36 4.45 1.19 1.70
CA ASP A 36 5.85 0.85 1.45
C ASP A 36 5.99 -0.18 0.33
N TYR A 37 7.22 -0.34 -0.15
CA TYR A 37 7.57 -1.44 -1.05
C TYR A 37 8.85 -2.13 -0.56
N GLY A 38 8.76 -3.45 -0.38
CA GLY A 38 9.92 -4.27 -0.04
C GLY A 38 9.55 -5.50 0.78
N GLU A 39 10.53 -6.09 1.45
CA GLU A 39 10.33 -7.31 2.23
C GLU A 39 9.35 -7.12 3.39
N SER A 40 8.40 -8.05 3.52
CA SER A 40 7.52 -8.05 4.68
C SER A 40 8.25 -8.57 5.92
N ARG A 41 8.25 -7.75 6.98
CA ARG A 41 8.64 -8.18 8.34
C ARG A 41 7.83 -9.36 8.87
N ARG A 42 6.60 -9.56 8.36
CA ARG A 42 5.73 -10.67 8.76
C ARG A 42 6.05 -11.96 8.01
N TYR A 43 6.19 -11.89 6.68
CA TYR A 43 6.22 -13.10 5.84
C TYR A 43 7.60 -13.76 5.74
N LYS A 44 8.69 -13.10 6.13
CA LYS A 44 10.07 -13.66 6.26
C LYS A 44 10.50 -14.58 5.10
N ASP A 45 9.97 -14.33 3.91
CA ASP A 45 10.15 -15.15 2.70
C ASP A 45 11.12 -14.51 1.71
N GLY A 46 11.74 -13.38 2.08
CA GLY A 46 12.68 -12.63 1.25
C GLY A 46 12.04 -12.02 0.00
N LYS A 47 10.70 -11.92 -0.04
CA LYS A 47 9.97 -11.41 -1.20
C LYS A 47 9.48 -10.00 -0.98
N ASP A 48 9.73 -9.16 -1.97
CA ASP A 48 9.17 -7.82 -2.03
C ASP A 48 7.65 -7.84 -2.22
N ARG A 49 7.00 -6.92 -1.51
CA ARG A 49 5.55 -6.77 -1.49
C ARG A 49 5.19 -5.30 -1.56
N PHE A 50 4.03 -5.05 -2.14
CA PHE A 50 3.36 -3.77 -1.98
C PHE A 50 2.65 -3.77 -0.62
N HIS A 51 3.01 -2.80 0.22
CA HIS A 51 2.41 -2.59 1.53
C HIS A 51 1.44 -1.41 1.47
N PHE A 52 0.19 -1.67 1.82
CA PHE A 52 -0.90 -0.72 1.81
C PHE A 52 -1.62 -0.68 3.15
N LEU A 53 -2.35 0.40 3.37
CA LEU A 53 -3.55 0.38 4.21
C LEU A 53 -4.78 0.33 3.30
N ASP A 54 -5.54 -0.77 3.36
CA ASP A 54 -6.85 -0.88 2.71
C ASP A 54 -7.86 -0.03 3.49
N LEU A 55 -8.60 0.85 2.79
CA LEU A 55 -9.56 1.77 3.40
C LEU A 55 -11.02 1.34 3.28
N ASN A 56 -11.35 0.42 2.36
CA ASN A 56 -12.73 0.09 2.00
C ASN A 56 -13.01 -1.41 1.94
N SER A 57 -12.21 -2.23 2.60
CA SER A 57 -12.57 -3.61 2.88
C SER A 57 -13.88 -3.70 3.66
N PRO A 58 -14.71 -4.74 3.42
CA PRO A 58 -15.93 -4.99 4.21
C PRO A 58 -15.70 -5.07 5.72
N ASP A 59 -14.54 -5.60 6.12
CA ASP A 59 -14.17 -5.76 7.54
C ASP A 59 -13.48 -4.51 8.14
N GLY A 60 -13.46 -3.41 7.38
CA GLY A 60 -12.84 -2.16 7.77
C GLY A 60 -11.36 -2.03 7.41
N LYS A 61 -10.75 -0.95 7.91
CA LYS A 61 -9.38 -0.56 7.53
C LYS A 61 -8.36 -1.55 8.09
N HIS A 62 -7.47 -2.06 7.25
CA HIS A 62 -6.43 -2.99 7.68
C HIS A 62 -5.20 -2.96 6.77
N ASN A 63 -4.06 -3.40 7.31
CA ASN A 63 -2.83 -3.50 6.53
C ASN A 63 -2.93 -4.62 5.50
N LEU A 64 -2.63 -4.29 4.25
CA LEU A 64 -2.66 -5.21 3.12
C LEU A 64 -1.24 -5.31 2.54
N SER A 65 -0.68 -6.53 2.51
CA SER A 65 0.66 -6.78 1.99
C SER A 65 0.60 -7.85 0.91
N ILE A 66 0.76 -7.46 -0.36
CA ILE A 66 0.51 -8.32 -1.51
C ILE A 66 1.74 -8.46 -2.40
N LEU A 67 1.94 -9.67 -2.93
CA LEU A 67 3.02 -9.93 -3.89
C LEU A 67 2.73 -9.20 -5.21
N PRO A 68 3.76 -8.75 -5.94
CA PRO A 68 3.58 -8.14 -7.25
C PRO A 68 2.73 -8.98 -8.22
N GLU A 69 2.88 -10.31 -8.18
CA GLU A 69 2.14 -11.26 -9.01
C GLU A 69 0.61 -11.23 -8.80
N GLN A 70 0.18 -10.84 -7.60
CA GLN A 70 -1.24 -10.73 -7.24
C GLN A 70 -1.88 -9.46 -7.79
N VAL A 71 -1.10 -8.40 -7.98
CA VAL A 71 -1.61 -7.09 -8.40
C VAL A 71 -1.86 -7.12 -9.90
N LYS A 72 -3.04 -6.66 -10.31
CA LYS A 72 -3.47 -6.59 -11.71
C LYS A 72 -3.48 -5.17 -12.23
N LYS A 73 -3.82 -4.19 -11.38
CA LYS A 73 -3.89 -2.78 -11.76
C LYS A 73 -3.59 -1.88 -10.58
N VAL A 74 -2.94 -0.75 -10.85
CA VAL A 74 -2.76 0.37 -9.91
C VAL A 74 -3.05 1.67 -10.65
N GLU A 75 -3.92 2.47 -10.05
CA GLU A 75 -4.29 3.81 -10.52
C GLU A 75 -4.12 4.80 -9.39
N ILE A 76 -3.47 5.93 -9.68
CA ILE A 76 -3.36 7.06 -8.77
C ILE A 76 -4.69 7.80 -8.79
N LEU A 77 -5.23 8.09 -7.61
CA LEU A 77 -6.45 8.87 -7.46
C LEU A 77 -6.12 10.36 -7.29
N ASP A 78 -7.04 11.23 -7.71
CA ASP A 78 -6.89 12.69 -7.58
C ASP A 78 -6.95 13.19 -6.13
N GLU A 79 -7.34 12.32 -5.20
CA GLU A 79 -7.41 12.62 -3.77
C GLU A 79 -6.05 12.35 -3.10
N SER A 80 -5.65 13.24 -2.19
CA SER A 80 -4.46 13.07 -1.36
C SER A 80 -4.80 12.64 0.07
N PHE A 81 -3.79 12.15 0.78
CA PHE A 81 -3.86 11.81 2.19
C PHE A 81 -2.83 12.59 3.00
N GLU A 82 -3.10 12.73 4.30
CA GLU A 82 -2.12 13.24 5.25
C GLU A 82 -1.56 12.08 6.10
N PRO A 83 -0.23 11.88 6.15
CA PRO A 83 0.39 10.77 6.89
C PRO A 83 -0.07 10.66 8.35
N LYS A 84 -0.28 11.79 9.04
CA LYS A 84 -0.75 11.87 10.43
C LYS A 84 -2.12 11.22 10.67
N ASP A 85 -2.96 11.09 9.64
CA ASP A 85 -4.30 10.51 9.76
C ASP A 85 -4.24 8.98 9.86
N TYR A 86 -3.10 8.39 9.47
CA TYR A 86 -2.93 6.94 9.32
C TYR A 86 -1.74 6.38 10.08
N ILE A 87 -0.78 7.21 10.45
CA ILE A 87 0.47 6.80 11.11
C ILE A 87 0.51 7.40 12.51
N SER A 88 0.41 6.53 13.52
CA SER A 88 0.51 6.88 14.94
C SER A 88 1.74 6.27 15.62
N TRP A 89 2.61 5.61 14.85
CA TRP A 89 3.83 4.95 15.30
C TRP A 89 5.06 5.55 14.61
N THR A 90 6.26 5.28 15.14
CA THR A 90 7.52 5.61 14.46
C THR A 90 7.76 4.61 13.33
N PRO A 91 7.69 5.03 12.06
CA PRO A 91 7.91 4.12 10.97
C PRO A 91 9.38 3.78 10.79
N ASN A 92 9.62 2.72 10.03
CA ASN A 92 10.94 2.38 9.54
C ASN A 92 10.71 1.90 8.11
N TRP A 93 10.65 2.85 7.19
CA TRP A 93 10.32 2.61 5.80
C TRP A 93 11.51 2.06 5.02
N ILE A 94 11.23 1.26 4.00
CA ILE A 94 12.23 0.79 3.04
C ILE A 94 12.39 1.83 1.92
N VAL A 95 11.27 2.33 1.40
CA VAL A 95 11.27 3.41 0.40
C VAL A 95 11.43 4.76 1.10
N GLU A 96 12.47 5.50 0.75
CA GLU A 96 12.70 6.88 1.20
C GLU A 96 11.57 7.81 0.76
N ARG A 97 11.19 8.78 1.60
CA ARG A 97 10.08 9.71 1.35
C ARG A 97 10.21 10.98 2.18
N ASP A 98 9.42 11.99 1.83
CA ASP A 98 9.32 13.25 2.58
C ASP A 98 7.90 13.43 3.16
N TRP A 99 7.62 12.68 4.22
CA TRP A 99 6.38 12.79 5.00
C TRP A 99 6.60 13.56 6.32
N GLY A 100 7.69 14.34 6.42
CA GLY A 100 8.09 15.04 7.64
C GLY A 100 8.48 14.05 8.75
N ILE A 101 7.88 14.19 9.93
CA ILE A 101 8.16 13.33 11.11
C ILE A 101 7.78 11.85 10.91
N PHE A 102 7.06 11.54 9.83
CA PHE A 102 6.65 10.20 9.46
C PHE A 102 7.50 9.61 8.33
N SER A 103 8.68 10.18 8.07
CA SER A 103 9.65 9.65 7.08
C SER A 103 10.60 8.64 7.71
#